data_AF-A0A9D5RXT2-F1
#
_entry.id   AF-A0A9D5RXT2-F1
#
_cell.length_a   1.000
_cell.length_b   1.000
_cell.length_c   1.000
_cell.angle_alpha   90.00
_cell.angle_beta   90.00
_cell.angle_gamma   90.00
#
_symmetry.space_group_name_H-M   'P 1'
#
loop_
_entity.id
_entity.type
_entity.pdbx_description
1 polymer ?
#
loop_
_entity_poly.entity_id
_entity_poly.type
_entity_poly.pdbx_seq_one_letter_code
_entity_poly.pdbx_strand_id
1 'polypeptide(L)'
;MKKLGYWFVNVLLVIIFIFTCAGTFAEKSVGFGIATIIVVALFVLNIKKHNKVVDSKEIKALDIKYSNGNWRKIGSYDNAYLYVNETEKKVLINNNEYNFKDIVSADIVENNKDQTYTATRQNAVFKRTYSSGSITYNYCTNLQIKVVLNSISSPQEYITFITKKTNKNNKKYKNAYEVAQKFISTLQVIIKNQD
;
A
#
# COMPACT_ATOMS: atom_id res chain seq x y z
N MET A 1 3.50 3.28 22.86
CA MET A 1 2.46 4.19 23.43
C MET A 1 1.42 4.71 22.43
N LYS A 2 1.75 5.01 21.16
CA LYS A 2 0.78 5.60 20.19
C LYS A 2 -0.43 4.71 19.82
N LYS A 3 -0.30 3.37 19.81
CA LYS A 3 -1.41 2.43 19.52
C LYS A 3 -2.49 2.41 20.61
N LEU A 4 -2.10 2.52 21.88
CA LEU A 4 -3.02 2.44 23.02
C LEU A 4 -3.92 3.69 23.10
N GLY A 5 -3.35 4.88 22.86
CA GLY A 5 -4.11 6.13 22.81
C GLY A 5 -5.11 6.16 21.65
N TYR A 6 -4.78 5.59 20.50
CA TYR A 6 -5.71 5.52 19.35
C TYR A 6 -6.92 4.63 19.63
N TRP A 7 -6.68 3.45 20.21
CA TRP A 7 -7.77 2.56 20.59
C TRP A 7 -8.72 3.27 21.55
N PHE A 8 -8.19 4.00 22.53
CA PHE A 8 -8.98 4.78 23.47
C PHE A 8 -9.80 5.90 22.79
N VAL A 9 -9.20 6.66 21.87
CA VAL A 9 -9.91 7.74 21.13
C VAL A 9 -11.02 7.19 20.24
N ASN A 10 -10.82 6.03 19.60
CA ASN A 10 -11.87 5.40 18.81
C ASN A 10 -13.03 4.89 19.67
N VAL A 11 -12.73 4.25 20.80
CA VAL A 11 -13.74 3.78 21.75
C VAL A 11 -14.55 4.98 22.27
N LEU A 12 -13.87 6.07 22.62
CA LEU A 12 -14.52 7.31 23.06
C LEU A 12 -15.46 7.90 21.99
N LEU A 13 -15.02 7.97 20.73
CA LEU A 13 -15.84 8.48 19.62
C LEU A 13 -17.09 7.63 19.37
N VAL A 14 -16.98 6.31 19.48
CA VAL A 14 -18.14 5.40 19.35
C VAL A 14 -19.13 5.61 20.49
N ILE A 15 -18.64 5.78 21.73
CA ILE A 15 -19.50 6.07 22.88
C ILE A 15 -20.24 7.39 22.69
N ILE A 16 -19.54 8.46 22.29
CA ILE A 16 -20.15 9.78 22.04
C ILE A 16 -21.20 9.68 20.92
N PHE A 17 -20.92 8.92 19.85
CA PHE A 17 -21.87 8.71 18.76
C PHE A 17 -23.17 8.05 19.24
N ILE A 18 -23.07 7.01 20.07
CA ILE A 18 -24.24 6.32 20.65
C ILE A 18 -25.09 7.30 21.47
N PHE A 19 -24.46 8.12 22.31
CA PHE A 19 -25.16 9.14 23.10
C PHE A 19 -25.84 10.20 22.23
N THR A 20 -25.16 10.70 21.19
CA THR A 20 -25.75 11.70 20.29
C THR A 20 -26.92 11.12 19.50
N CYS A 21 -26.84 9.86 19.05
CA CYS A 21 -27.95 9.19 18.39
C CYS A 21 -29.13 8.99 19.34
N ALA A 22 -28.90 8.50 20.56
CA ALA A 22 -29.97 8.35 21.55
C ALA A 22 -30.68 9.69 21.85
N GLY A 23 -29.91 10.77 22.00
CA GLY A 23 -30.44 12.13 22.19
C GLY A 23 -31.26 12.64 20.99
N THR A 24 -30.83 12.38 19.75
CA THR A 24 -31.61 12.76 18.56
C THR A 24 -32.99 12.11 18.51
N PHE A 25 -33.10 10.84 18.91
CA PHE A 25 -34.37 10.11 18.90
C PHE A 25 -35.28 10.48 20.06
N ALA A 26 -34.70 10.73 21.25
CA ALA A 26 -35.46 11.04 22.46
C ALA A 26 -36.03 12.48 22.47
N GLU A 27 -35.20 13.47 22.12
CA GLU A 27 -35.58 14.88 22.30
C GLU A 27 -36.03 15.58 21.00
N LYS A 28 -35.88 14.92 19.83
CA LYS A 28 -36.14 15.51 18.49
C LYS A 28 -35.52 16.92 18.30
N SER A 29 -34.45 17.21 19.04
CA SER A 29 -33.79 18.51 19.02
C SER A 29 -32.79 18.56 17.87
N VAL A 30 -32.86 19.66 17.11
CA VAL A 30 -31.97 19.94 15.98
C VAL A 30 -30.50 19.98 16.42
N GLY A 31 -30.22 20.36 17.67
CA GLY A 31 -28.87 20.43 18.23
C GLY A 31 -28.15 19.07 18.25
N PHE A 32 -28.87 17.99 18.60
CA PHE A 32 -28.29 16.64 18.59
C PHE A 32 -28.01 16.14 17.17
N GLY A 33 -28.81 16.58 16.18
CA GLY A 33 -28.60 16.24 14.77
C GLY A 33 -27.27 16.79 14.25
N ILE A 34 -27.00 18.07 14.53
CA ILE A 34 -25.75 18.74 14.17
C ILE A 34 -24.56 18.07 14.87
N ALA A 35 -24.69 17.76 16.17
CA ALA A 35 -23.64 17.08 16.93
C ALA A 35 -23.28 15.71 16.34
N THR A 36 -24.29 14.93 15.91
CA THR A 36 -24.08 13.62 15.31
C THR A 36 -23.28 13.71 13.99
N ILE A 37 -23.59 14.69 13.13
CA ILE A 37 -22.87 14.92 11.87
C ILE A 37 -21.39 15.29 12.14
N ILE A 38 -21.14 16.13 13.14
CA ILE A 38 -19.77 16.53 13.52
C ILE A 38 -18.97 15.31 14.01
N VAL A 39 -19.57 14.45 14.83
CA VAL A 39 -18.91 13.23 15.34
C VAL A 39 -18.58 12.27 14.20
N VAL A 40 -19.49 12.07 13.25
CA VAL A 40 -19.24 11.25 12.05
C VAL A 40 -18.12 11.84 11.19
N ALA A 41 -18.11 13.15 10.98
CA ALA A 41 -17.04 13.83 10.23
C ALA A 41 -15.67 13.67 10.92
N LEU A 42 -15.60 13.84 12.24
CA LEU A 42 -14.38 13.63 13.02
C LEU A 42 -13.91 12.17 12.97
N PHE A 43 -14.83 11.21 13.02
CA PHE A 43 -14.53 9.78 12.89
C PHE A 43 -13.92 9.46 11.53
N VAL A 44 -14.51 9.95 10.44
CA VAL A 44 -14.00 9.78 9.06
C VAL A 44 -12.62 10.42 8.90
N LEU A 45 -12.41 11.62 9.44
CA LEU A 45 -11.10 12.29 9.41
C LEU A 45 -10.04 11.53 10.22
N ASN A 46 -10.41 10.95 11.37
CA ASN A 46 -9.51 10.14 12.19
C ASN A 46 -9.08 8.85 11.47
N ILE A 47 -10.00 8.17 10.76
CA ILE A 47 -9.68 7.01 9.92
C ILE A 47 -8.71 7.40 8.78
N LYS A 48 -8.94 8.53 8.10
CA LYS A 48 -8.06 9.02 7.02
C LYS A 48 -6.65 9.32 7.52
N LYS A 49 -6.50 9.90 8.71
CA LYS A 49 -5.19 10.27 9.30
C LYS A 49 -4.30 9.06 9.60
N HIS A 50 -4.88 7.89 9.89
CA HIS A 50 -4.15 6.69 10.29
C HIS A 50 -3.97 5.65 9.17
N ASN A 51 -4.69 5.76 8.06
CA ASN A 51 -4.41 5.04 6.82
C ASN A 51 -3.22 5.63 6.03
N LYS A 52 -2.25 6.24 6.73
CA LYS A 52 -1.07 6.82 6.10
C LYS A 52 -0.18 5.72 5.53
N VAL A 53 -0.23 5.61 4.20
CA VAL A 53 0.95 5.43 3.33
C VAL A 53 2.11 6.24 3.95
N VAL A 54 3.32 5.68 3.97
CA VAL A 54 4.56 6.25 4.54
C VAL A 54 4.54 7.77 4.45
N ASP A 55 4.72 8.43 5.60
CA ASP A 55 4.44 9.85 5.76
C ASP A 55 5.15 10.62 4.65
N SER A 56 4.41 11.30 3.77
CA SER A 56 4.97 11.96 2.59
C SER A 56 6.09 12.96 2.94
N LYS A 57 6.15 13.38 4.21
CA LYS A 57 7.24 14.16 4.80
C LYS A 57 8.57 13.41 4.90
N GLU A 58 8.55 12.11 5.21
CA GLU A 58 9.74 11.27 5.32
C GLU A 58 10.35 11.00 3.95
N ILE A 59 9.52 10.70 2.95
CA ILE A 59 9.98 10.57 1.54
C ILE A 59 10.57 11.89 1.05
N LYS A 60 9.93 13.03 1.35
CA LYS A 60 10.48 14.35 1.02
C LYS A 60 11.81 14.63 1.73
N ALA A 61 11.97 14.20 2.98
CA ALA A 61 13.22 14.35 3.71
C ALA A 61 14.34 13.48 3.10
N LEU A 62 14.02 12.25 2.68
CA LEU A 62 14.95 11.37 1.96
C LEU A 62 15.30 11.94 0.59
N ASP A 63 14.31 12.45 -0.15
CA ASP A 63 14.53 13.13 -1.42
C ASP A 63 15.50 14.29 -1.20
N ILE A 64 15.32 15.14 -0.19
CA ILE A 64 16.25 16.24 0.11
C ILE A 64 17.64 15.71 0.49
N LYS A 65 17.74 14.66 1.31
CA LYS A 65 19.02 14.08 1.77
C LYS A 65 19.82 13.49 0.61
N TYR A 66 19.17 12.73 -0.26
CA TYR A 66 19.83 11.97 -1.34
C TYR A 66 19.76 12.68 -2.70
N SER A 67 19.09 13.84 -2.80
CA SER A 67 19.20 14.71 -3.99
C SER A 67 20.48 15.55 -3.97
N ASN A 68 21.07 15.76 -2.79
CA ASN A 68 22.32 16.51 -2.62
C ASN A 68 23.52 15.55 -2.55
N GLY A 69 23.94 14.99 -3.69
CA GLY A 69 25.13 14.14 -3.78
C GLY A 69 25.20 13.27 -5.04
N ASN A 70 26.05 12.24 -5.03
CA ASN A 70 26.20 11.25 -6.11
C ASN A 70 25.08 10.19 -6.15
N TRP A 71 23.98 10.45 -5.43
CA TRP A 71 22.86 9.53 -5.31
C TRP A 71 21.82 9.82 -6.40
N ARG A 72 21.37 8.76 -7.07
CA ARG A 72 20.33 8.83 -8.10
C ARG A 72 19.09 8.08 -7.64
N LYS A 73 17.93 8.77 -7.68
CA LYS A 73 16.63 8.15 -7.45
C LYS A 73 16.22 7.33 -8.67
N ILE A 74 16.07 6.02 -8.47
CA ILE A 74 15.63 5.09 -9.54
C ILE A 74 14.12 5.19 -9.72
N GLY A 75 13.39 5.30 -8.62
CA GLY A 75 11.96 5.57 -8.61
C GLY A 75 11.38 5.54 -7.21
N SER A 76 10.07 5.76 -7.14
CA SER A 76 9.32 5.67 -5.89
C SER A 76 7.86 5.29 -6.18
N TYR A 77 7.28 4.47 -5.32
CA TYR A 77 5.88 4.08 -5.38
C TYR A 77 5.31 3.89 -3.98
N ASP A 78 4.33 4.70 -3.57
CA ASP A 78 3.74 4.69 -2.22
C ASP A 78 4.82 4.64 -1.11
N ASN A 79 5.19 3.45 -0.64
CA ASN A 79 6.16 3.20 0.44
C ASN A 79 7.53 2.67 -0.06
N ALA A 80 7.65 2.36 -1.34
CA ALA A 80 8.85 1.80 -1.94
C ALA A 80 9.66 2.92 -2.60
N TYR A 81 10.95 3.00 -2.28
CA TYR A 81 11.90 3.90 -2.93
C TYR A 81 13.24 3.21 -3.02
N LEU A 82 13.98 3.52 -4.10
CA LEU A 82 15.30 2.98 -4.36
C LEU A 82 16.21 4.11 -4.83
N TYR A 83 17.31 4.29 -4.11
CA TYR A 83 18.37 5.22 -4.47
C TYR A 83 19.65 4.44 -4.68
N VAL A 84 20.43 4.85 -5.66
CA VAL A 84 21.67 4.19 -6.04
C VAL A 84 22.77 5.24 -6.11
N ASN A 85 23.91 4.96 -5.50
CA ASN A 85 25.14 5.72 -5.64
C ASN A 85 26.16 4.85 -6.36
N GLU A 86 26.38 5.13 -7.64
CA GLU A 86 27.29 4.36 -8.48
C GLU A 86 28.76 4.59 -8.09
N THR A 87 29.10 5.79 -7.63
CA THR A 87 30.47 6.17 -7.23
C THR A 87 30.92 5.43 -5.97
N GLU A 88 30.07 5.39 -4.94
CA GLU A 88 30.34 4.70 -3.68
C GLU A 88 29.98 3.21 -3.70
N LYS A 89 29.35 2.74 -4.79
CA LYS A 89 28.80 1.38 -4.92
C LYS A 89 27.85 1.00 -3.78
N LYS A 90 26.89 1.89 -3.49
CA LYS A 90 25.88 1.73 -2.43
C LYS A 90 24.46 1.88 -2.95
N VAL A 91 23.54 1.18 -2.32
CA VAL A 91 22.10 1.27 -2.55
C VAL A 91 21.37 1.60 -1.26
N LEU A 92 20.30 2.38 -1.35
CA LEU A 92 19.39 2.61 -0.23
C LEU A 92 18.10 1.82 -0.46
N ILE A 93 17.78 0.93 0.47
CA ILE A 93 16.58 0.11 0.48
C ILE A 93 15.91 0.28 1.85
N ASN A 94 14.63 0.66 1.90
CA ASN A 94 13.86 0.87 3.15
C ASN A 94 14.60 1.65 4.25
N ASN A 95 15.27 2.75 3.91
CA ASN A 95 16.11 3.57 4.80
C ASN A 95 17.42 2.94 5.29
N ASN A 96 17.77 1.75 4.82
CA ASN A 96 19.05 1.10 5.10
C ASN A 96 19.98 1.21 3.89
N GLU A 97 21.23 1.58 4.13
CA GLU A 97 22.27 1.62 3.10
C GLU A 97 22.99 0.27 3.06
N TYR A 98 23.12 -0.28 1.85
CA TYR A 98 23.85 -1.52 1.59
C TYR A 98 24.93 -1.29 0.56
N ASN A 99 26.07 -1.95 0.71
CA ASN A 99 27.03 -1.99 -0.38
C ASN A 99 26.49 -2.90 -1.48
N PHE A 100 26.88 -2.65 -2.72
CA PHE A 100 26.50 -3.51 -3.84
C PHE A 100 26.85 -4.98 -3.55
N LYS A 101 28.08 -5.23 -3.06
CA LYS A 101 28.59 -6.57 -2.71
C LYS A 101 27.77 -7.31 -1.67
N ASP A 102 26.97 -6.60 -0.88
CA ASP A 102 26.12 -7.22 0.14
C ASP A 102 24.82 -7.75 -0.46
N ILE A 103 24.49 -7.40 -1.72
CA ILE A 103 23.29 -7.84 -2.42
C ILE A 103 23.60 -9.11 -3.20
N VAL A 104 23.03 -10.22 -2.78
CA VAL A 104 23.26 -11.54 -3.39
C VAL A 104 22.27 -11.79 -4.53
N SER A 105 20.99 -11.53 -4.28
CA SER A 105 19.94 -11.69 -5.28
C SER A 105 18.79 -10.74 -5.02
N ALA A 106 17.97 -10.51 -6.05
CA ALA A 106 16.72 -9.81 -5.91
C ALA A 106 15.68 -10.49 -6.81
N ASP A 107 14.44 -10.63 -6.33
CA ASP A 107 13.34 -11.26 -7.05
C ASP A 107 12.00 -10.57 -6.75
N ILE A 108 11.12 -10.51 -7.75
CA ILE A 108 9.73 -10.07 -7.55
C ILE A 108 8.92 -11.22 -6.94
N VAL A 109 8.24 -10.95 -5.84
CA VAL A 109 7.32 -11.86 -5.17
C VAL A 109 5.91 -11.31 -5.29
N GLU A 110 5.03 -12.05 -5.97
CA GLU A 110 3.63 -11.68 -6.19
C GLU A 110 2.67 -12.78 -5.72
N ASN A 111 1.69 -12.40 -4.88
CA ASN A 111 0.62 -13.29 -4.45
C ASN A 111 -0.69 -13.01 -5.21
N ASN A 112 -1.06 -13.95 -6.06
CA ASN A 112 -2.23 -13.87 -6.93
C ASN A 112 -3.46 -14.55 -6.31
N LYS A 113 -4.64 -13.95 -6.51
CA LYS A 113 -5.93 -14.55 -6.22
C LYS A 113 -6.91 -14.22 -7.33
N ASP A 114 -7.49 -15.25 -7.92
CA ASP A 114 -8.52 -15.09 -8.94
C ASP A 114 -9.90 -15.23 -8.29
N GLN A 115 -10.85 -14.41 -8.74
CA GLN A 115 -12.25 -14.53 -8.36
C GLN A 115 -13.13 -14.46 -9.60
N THR A 116 -13.87 -15.55 -9.82
CA THR A 116 -14.81 -15.67 -10.93
C THR A 116 -16.22 -15.38 -10.44
N TYR A 117 -16.89 -14.44 -11.08
CA TYR A 117 -18.30 -14.16 -10.86
C TYR A 117 -19.08 -14.70 -12.06
N THR A 118 -19.99 -15.64 -11.79
CA THR A 118 -20.88 -16.21 -12.79
C THR A 118 -22.27 -15.63 -12.58
N ALA A 119 -22.86 -15.06 -13.64
CA ALA A 119 -24.22 -14.56 -13.61
C ALA A 119 -25.04 -15.23 -14.70
N THR A 120 -26.15 -15.84 -14.32
CA THR A 120 -27.15 -16.39 -15.23
C THR A 120 -28.32 -15.43 -15.29
N ARG A 121 -28.63 -14.93 -16.49
CA ARG A 121 -29.80 -14.09 -16.73
C ARG A 121 -30.82 -14.88 -17.54
N GLN A 122 -32.03 -14.99 -17.01
CA GLN A 122 -33.16 -15.56 -17.74
C GLN A 122 -33.85 -14.42 -18.51
N ASN A 123 -33.80 -14.47 -19.83
CA ASN A 123 -34.50 -13.50 -20.66
C ASN A 123 -35.98 -13.90 -20.80
N ALA A 124 -36.89 -13.08 -20.27
CA ALA A 124 -38.33 -13.34 -20.33
C ALA A 124 -38.92 -13.24 -21.75
N VAL A 125 -38.24 -12.53 -22.67
CA VAL A 125 -38.73 -12.20 -24.02
C VAL A 125 -38.57 -13.38 -25.01
N PHE A 126 -37.59 -14.26 -24.79
CA PHE A 126 -37.41 -15.49 -25.56
C PHE A 126 -37.65 -16.68 -24.64
N LYS A 127 -38.74 -17.43 -24.86
CA LYS A 127 -39.11 -18.63 -24.10
C LYS A 127 -37.86 -19.48 -23.77
N ARG A 128 -37.42 -19.42 -22.51
CA ARG A 128 -36.40 -20.29 -21.88
C ARG A 128 -34.99 -20.27 -22.50
N THR A 129 -34.52 -19.15 -23.03
CA THR A 129 -33.09 -19.00 -23.35
C THR A 129 -32.34 -18.42 -22.16
N TYR A 130 -31.43 -19.20 -21.58
CA TYR A 130 -30.54 -18.76 -20.50
C TYR A 130 -29.27 -18.16 -21.11
N SER A 131 -28.95 -16.92 -20.75
CA SER A 131 -27.66 -16.30 -21.05
C SER A 131 -26.77 -16.43 -19.81
N SER A 132 -25.68 -17.18 -19.95
CA SER A 132 -24.65 -17.34 -18.92
C SER A 132 -23.44 -16.51 -19.30
N GLY A 133 -23.08 -15.54 -18.46
CA GLY A 133 -21.84 -14.80 -18.57
C GLY A 133 -20.98 -15.06 -17.34
N SER A 134 -19.68 -15.30 -17.56
CA SER A 134 -18.69 -15.31 -16.47
C SER A 134 -17.72 -14.15 -16.67
N ILE A 135 -17.42 -13.44 -15.58
CA ILE A 135 -16.37 -12.42 -15.55
C ILE A 135 -15.39 -12.85 -14.47
N THR A 136 -14.14 -13.07 -14.86
CA THR A 136 -13.04 -13.37 -13.94
C THR A 136 -12.25 -12.11 -13.65
N TYR A 137 -12.07 -11.80 -12.37
CA TYR A 137 -11.21 -10.73 -11.91
C TYR A 137 -9.96 -11.31 -11.26
N ASN A 138 -8.80 -10.91 -11.80
CA ASN A 138 -7.50 -11.29 -11.27
C ASN A 138 -7.04 -10.22 -10.28
N TYR A 139 -6.77 -10.62 -9.04
CA TYR A 139 -6.31 -9.73 -7.99
C TYR A 139 -4.89 -10.08 -7.56
N CYS A 140 -4.11 -9.03 -7.29
CA CYS A 140 -2.85 -9.10 -6.57
C CYS A 140 -3.12 -8.73 -5.11
N THR A 141 -2.73 -9.58 -4.17
CA THR A 141 -2.87 -9.29 -2.73
C THR A 141 -1.60 -8.76 -2.10
N ASN A 142 -0.46 -9.18 -2.63
CA ASN A 142 0.86 -8.76 -2.19
C ASN A 142 1.79 -8.65 -3.40
N LEU A 143 2.49 -7.52 -3.53
CA LEU A 143 3.55 -7.30 -4.51
C LEU A 143 4.77 -6.71 -3.79
N GLN A 144 5.86 -7.45 -3.79
CA GLN A 144 7.10 -7.08 -3.11
C GLN A 144 8.31 -7.46 -3.96
N ILE A 145 9.44 -6.82 -3.72
CA ILE A 145 10.74 -7.32 -4.15
C ILE A 145 11.43 -7.89 -2.92
N LYS A 146 11.82 -9.15 -2.98
CA LYS A 146 12.69 -9.78 -1.99
C LYS A 146 14.13 -9.56 -2.42
N VAL A 147 14.91 -8.93 -1.56
CA VAL A 147 16.35 -8.74 -1.72
C VAL A 147 17.06 -9.67 -0.74
N VAL A 148 17.94 -10.53 -1.23
CA VAL A 148 18.76 -11.42 -0.40
C VAL A 148 20.09 -10.74 -0.15
N LEU A 149 20.47 -10.68 1.12
CA LEU A 149 21.67 -9.99 1.59
C LEU A 149 22.69 -11.00 2.10
N ASN A 150 23.97 -10.67 1.94
CA ASN A 150 25.10 -11.43 2.49
C ASN A 150 25.29 -11.11 3.98
N SER A 151 24.24 -11.35 4.78
CA SER A 151 24.24 -11.13 6.22
C SER A 151 23.49 -12.25 6.92
N ILE A 152 24.12 -12.83 7.95
CA ILE A 152 23.51 -13.90 8.74
C ILE A 152 22.42 -13.34 9.66
N SER A 153 22.56 -12.10 10.14
CA SER A 153 21.61 -11.50 11.08
C SER A 153 20.33 -11.02 10.40
N SER A 154 20.44 -10.56 9.15
CA SER A 154 19.31 -10.08 8.35
C SER A 154 19.51 -10.46 6.88
N PRO A 155 19.28 -11.74 6.52
CA PRO A 155 19.59 -12.26 5.18
C PRO A 155 18.61 -11.82 4.10
N GLN A 156 17.51 -11.18 4.48
CA GLN A 156 16.46 -10.80 3.55
C GLN A 156 15.83 -9.47 3.91
N GLU A 157 15.54 -8.68 2.88
CA GLU A 157 14.80 -7.44 2.99
C GLU A 157 13.70 -7.39 1.92
N TYR A 158 12.58 -6.75 2.25
CA TYR A 158 11.41 -6.69 1.37
C TYR A 158 11.05 -5.25 1.03
N ILE A 159 11.08 -4.91 -0.25
CA ILE A 159 10.56 -3.65 -0.77
C ILE A 159 9.10 -3.85 -1.12
N THR A 160 8.20 -3.18 -0.41
CA THR A 160 6.76 -3.45 -0.50
C THR A 160 6.01 -2.42 -1.34
N PHE A 161 5.32 -2.88 -2.39
CA PHE A 161 4.54 -2.03 -3.29
C PHE A 161 3.03 -2.13 -3.04
N ILE A 162 2.52 -3.36 -2.89
CA ILE A 162 1.08 -3.61 -2.66
C ILE A 162 0.94 -4.54 -1.46
N THR A 163 0.12 -4.16 -0.48
CA THR A 163 -0.26 -5.00 0.69
C THR A 163 -1.75 -5.27 0.77
N LYS A 164 -2.54 -4.65 -0.11
CA LYS A 164 -4.01 -4.74 -0.14
C LYS A 164 -4.44 -5.33 -1.47
N LYS A 165 -5.52 -6.11 -1.43
CA LYS A 165 -6.16 -6.67 -2.62
C LYS A 165 -6.39 -5.59 -3.68
N THR A 166 -5.69 -5.70 -4.79
CA THR A 166 -5.68 -4.74 -5.90
C THR A 166 -5.95 -5.50 -7.20
N ASN A 167 -6.92 -5.05 -7.98
CA ASN A 167 -7.24 -5.66 -9.27
C ASN A 167 -6.07 -5.42 -10.25
N LYS A 168 -5.59 -6.47 -10.93
CA LYS A 168 -4.47 -6.37 -11.88
C LYS A 168 -4.78 -5.50 -13.10
N ASN A 169 -6.05 -5.37 -13.46
CA ASN A 169 -6.47 -4.50 -14.56
C ASN A 169 -6.44 -3.01 -14.17
N ASN A 170 -6.38 -2.69 -12.88
CA ASN A 170 -6.34 -1.31 -12.40
C ASN A 170 -4.98 -0.66 -12.72
N LYS A 171 -5.00 0.61 -13.14
CA LYS A 171 -3.82 1.46 -13.31
C LYS A 171 -2.90 1.45 -12.09
N LYS A 172 -3.47 1.36 -10.88
CA LYS A 172 -2.69 1.28 -9.63
C LYS A 172 -1.73 0.09 -9.63
N TYR A 173 -2.21 -1.10 -10.01
CA TYR A 173 -1.39 -2.31 -10.08
C TYR A 173 -0.33 -2.19 -11.17
N LYS A 174 -0.72 -1.77 -12.38
CA LYS A 174 0.18 -1.63 -13.52
C LYS A 174 1.37 -0.72 -13.20
N ASN A 175 1.10 0.44 -12.59
CA ASN A 175 2.13 1.36 -12.15
C ASN A 175 3.04 0.75 -11.07
N ALA A 176 2.47 0.07 -10.06
CA ALA A 176 3.26 -0.60 -9.02
C ALA A 176 4.22 -1.63 -9.62
N TYR A 177 3.72 -2.43 -10.54
CA TYR A 177 4.46 -3.50 -11.20
C TYR A 177 5.55 -2.93 -12.12
N GLU A 178 5.27 -1.86 -12.86
CA GLU A 178 6.26 -1.16 -13.70
C GLU A 178 7.42 -0.60 -12.85
N VAL A 179 7.12 0.05 -11.72
CA VAL A 179 8.17 0.54 -10.81
C VAL A 179 8.95 -0.63 -10.18
N ALA A 180 8.26 -1.71 -9.79
CA ALA A 180 8.92 -2.92 -9.28
C ALA A 180 9.85 -3.55 -10.33
N GLN A 181 9.43 -3.60 -11.60
CA GLN A 181 10.25 -4.04 -12.72
C GLN A 181 11.49 -3.15 -12.91
N LYS A 182 11.35 -1.84 -12.78
CA LYS A 182 12.49 -0.93 -12.85
C LYS A 182 13.50 -1.18 -11.72
N PHE A 183 13.00 -1.43 -10.50
CA PHE A 183 13.84 -1.69 -9.33
C PHE A 183 14.60 -3.01 -9.49
N ILE A 184 13.90 -4.09 -9.89
CA ILE A 184 14.54 -5.39 -10.10
C ILE A 184 15.60 -5.34 -11.19
N SER A 185 15.33 -4.68 -12.32
CA SER A 185 16.32 -4.53 -13.40
C SER A 185 17.56 -3.76 -12.91
N THR A 186 17.37 -2.74 -12.08
CA THR A 186 18.49 -1.98 -11.52
C THR A 186 19.32 -2.83 -10.55
N LEU A 187 18.66 -3.57 -9.65
CA LEU A 187 19.33 -4.47 -8.72
C LEU A 187 20.07 -5.60 -9.46
N GLN A 188 19.49 -6.16 -10.53
CA GLN A 188 20.13 -7.17 -11.36
C GLN A 188 21.39 -6.65 -12.06
N VAL A 189 21.37 -5.40 -12.56
CA VAL A 189 22.57 -4.76 -13.12
C VAL A 189 23.64 -4.58 -12.04
N ILE A 190 23.24 -4.14 -10.84
CA ILE A 190 24.13 -4.00 -9.69
C ILE A 190 24.78 -5.34 -9.34
N ILE A 191 24.00 -6.43 -9.28
CA ILE A 191 24.49 -7.78 -8.97
C ILE A 191 25.45 -8.27 -10.07
N LYS A 192 25.07 -8.13 -11.34
CA LYS A 192 25.89 -8.59 -12.48
C LYS A 192 27.23 -7.85 -12.60
N ASN A 193 27.28 -6.57 -12.23
CA ASN A 193 28.50 -5.75 -12.31
C ASN A 193 29.42 -5.90 -11.07
N GLN A 194 29.15 -6.88 -10.19
CA GLN A 194 30.02 -7.21 -9.07
C GLN A 194 31.06 -8.29 -9.40
N ASP A 195 30.82 -9.05 -10.46
CA ASP A 195 31.79 -9.95 -11.08
C ASP A 195 32.82 -9.15 -11.90
#